data_AF-A0A972UQG3-F1
#
_entry.id   AF-A0A972UQG3-F1
#
_cell.length_a   1.000
_cell.length_b   1.000
_cell.length_c   1.000
_cell.angle_alpha   90.00
_cell.angle_beta   90.00
_cell.angle_gamma   90.00
#
_symmetry.space_group_name_H-M   'P 1'
#
loop_
_entity.id
_entity.type
_entity.pdbx_description
1 polymer ?
#
loop_
_entity_poly.entity_id
_entity_poly.type
_entity_poly.pdbx_seq_one_letter_code
_entity_poly.pdbx_strand_id
1 'polypeptide(L)'
;MSRHKLFTMPLAGALLAVLGINTVGAAGAGELSLSYFMGPKHPMNRAVFTPFAKKLAEVSGGKLTVKQYPGGALNSAPPKQYSILLKGVADIAFALPGYTGKLFPATNTVTIPGVCGDALDCTKAMWRAMPEIEKEFRAKLLAVWANDVPVLLTKKKAVRSLADLKGMKVRVTSKQDVAFMEALGASAVSQPVTVLNRNLANGTIDGIAIDPSAIRSFKLWEPAKYATVGFPGSGSAFVLMMNQGVYNKMSRQEKAWVDQASGKWLSLQGG
;
A
#
# COMPACT_ATOMS: atom_id res chain seq x y z
N MET A 1 42.80 89.38 -18.23
CA MET A 1 44.02 88.67 -18.69
C MET A 1 44.47 87.83 -17.50
N SER A 2 44.65 86.51 -17.49
CA SER A 2 44.85 85.52 -18.53
C SER A 2 44.39 84.13 -18.01
N ARG A 3 43.53 83.51 -18.82
CA ARG A 3 43.17 82.08 -19.00
C ARG A 3 43.85 81.01 -18.11
N HIS A 4 43.06 80.36 -17.25
CA HIS A 4 43.31 78.98 -16.81
C HIS A 4 42.70 78.00 -17.81
N LYS A 5 43.54 77.19 -18.47
CA LYS A 5 43.13 76.03 -19.28
C LYS A 5 42.95 74.84 -18.34
N LEU A 6 41.73 74.32 -18.22
CA LEU A 6 41.48 72.98 -17.67
C LEU A 6 41.14 72.04 -18.83
N PHE A 7 42.00 71.04 -18.98
CA PHE A 7 41.87 69.92 -19.89
C PHE A 7 40.65 69.08 -19.51
N THR A 8 39.76 68.86 -20.48
CA THR A 8 38.69 67.88 -20.42
C THR A 8 39.27 66.48 -20.70
N MET A 9 39.01 65.52 -19.81
CA MET A 9 39.36 64.11 -19.99
C MET A 9 38.04 63.32 -19.97
N PRO A 10 37.68 62.54 -21.01
CA PRO A 10 36.41 61.81 -21.03
C PRO A 10 36.56 60.53 -20.21
N LEU A 11 35.74 60.37 -19.18
CA LEU A 11 35.61 59.12 -18.44
C LEU A 11 34.72 58.18 -19.27
N ALA A 12 35.33 57.25 -19.99
CA ALA A 12 34.62 56.20 -20.73
C ALA A 12 33.95 55.24 -19.72
N GLY A 13 32.61 55.23 -19.73
CA GLY A 13 31.80 54.29 -18.96
C GLY A 13 31.90 52.88 -19.53
N ALA A 14 32.58 51.99 -18.81
CA ALA A 14 32.53 50.55 -19.07
C ALA A 14 31.27 49.97 -18.40
N LEU A 15 30.22 49.77 -19.20
CA LEU A 15 29.02 49.05 -18.80
C LEU A 15 29.35 47.55 -18.76
N LEU A 16 29.68 47.00 -17.58
CA LEU A 16 29.76 45.56 -17.37
C LEU A 16 28.34 44.98 -17.37
N ALA A 17 27.95 44.37 -18.49
CA ALA A 17 26.77 43.53 -18.57
C ALA A 17 27.02 42.26 -17.74
N VAL A 18 26.54 42.24 -16.50
CA VAL A 18 26.47 41.03 -15.68
C VAL A 18 25.41 40.13 -16.30
N LEU A 19 25.88 39.13 -17.05
CA LEU A 19 25.08 37.97 -17.45
C LEU A 19 24.59 37.29 -16.18
N GLY A 20 23.34 37.55 -15.83
CA GLY A 20 22.64 36.86 -14.76
C GLY A 20 22.58 35.37 -15.06
N ILE A 21 23.50 34.62 -14.44
CA ILE A 21 23.36 33.17 -14.30
C ILE A 21 22.11 32.97 -13.46
N ASN A 22 21.00 32.64 -14.13
CA ASN A 22 19.84 32.08 -13.47
C ASN A 22 20.29 30.75 -12.85
N THR A 23 20.69 30.80 -11.58
CA THR A 23 20.74 29.61 -10.75
C THR A 23 19.31 29.08 -10.70
N VAL A 24 19.01 28.10 -11.54
CA VAL A 24 17.86 27.22 -11.35
C VAL A 24 18.07 26.62 -9.97
N GLY A 25 17.42 27.21 -8.96
CA GLY A 25 17.42 26.68 -7.62
C GLY A 25 17.00 25.21 -7.74
N ALA A 26 17.82 24.31 -7.19
CA ALA A 26 17.44 22.93 -7.04
C ALA A 26 16.10 22.91 -6.30
N ALA A 27 15.01 22.68 -7.03
CA ALA A 27 13.70 22.42 -6.46
C ALA A 27 13.91 21.28 -5.46
N GLY A 28 13.69 21.58 -4.18
CA GLY A 28 13.93 20.62 -3.09
C GLY A 28 13.26 19.30 -3.43
N ALA A 29 14.00 18.20 -3.29
CA ALA A 29 13.46 16.88 -3.56
C ALA A 29 12.16 16.70 -2.78
N GLY A 30 11.07 16.38 -3.48
CA GLY A 30 9.78 16.11 -2.86
C GLY A 30 9.87 14.77 -2.14
N GLU A 31 9.95 14.78 -0.81
CA GLU A 31 9.90 13.58 0.01
C GLU A 31 8.45 13.18 0.27
N LEU A 32 7.98 12.11 -0.37
CA LEU A 32 6.63 11.58 -0.22
C LEU A 32 6.55 10.65 1.00
N SER A 33 5.55 10.87 1.85
CA SER A 33 5.29 10.03 3.02
C SER A 33 4.51 8.75 2.65
N LEU A 34 5.01 7.57 3.04
CA LEU A 34 4.35 6.28 2.82
C LEU A 34 3.92 5.66 4.15
N SER A 35 2.60 5.58 4.36
CA SER A 35 1.98 5.01 5.56
C SER A 35 1.59 3.53 5.41
N TYR A 36 1.91 2.72 6.42
CA TYR A 36 1.44 1.35 6.56
C TYR A 36 1.46 0.89 8.02
N PHE A 37 0.57 -0.04 8.36
CA PHE A 37 0.39 -0.54 9.72
C PHE A 37 1.29 -1.74 10.08
N MET A 38 1.92 -2.37 9.10
CA MET A 38 2.83 -3.50 9.35
C MET A 38 4.22 -3.05 9.80
N GLY A 39 4.93 -3.88 10.55
CA GLY A 39 6.30 -3.59 10.97
C GLY A 39 7.29 -3.52 9.77
N PRO A 40 8.48 -2.95 9.98
CA PRO A 40 9.48 -2.74 8.91
C PRO A 40 10.04 -4.06 8.34
N LYS A 41 9.87 -5.18 9.04
CA LYS A 41 10.28 -6.53 8.58
C LYS A 41 9.17 -7.27 7.82
N HIS A 42 8.00 -6.67 7.60
CA HIS A 42 6.94 -7.30 6.83
C HIS A 42 7.40 -7.56 5.38
N PRO A 43 7.09 -8.71 4.76
CA PRO A 43 7.54 -9.05 3.40
C PRO A 43 7.24 -7.98 2.34
N MET A 44 6.08 -7.31 2.45
CA MET A 44 5.66 -6.21 1.58
C MET A 44 6.65 -5.03 1.50
N ASN A 45 7.49 -4.82 2.51
CA ASN A 45 8.56 -3.82 2.44
C ASN A 45 9.55 -4.15 1.31
N ARG A 46 10.02 -5.40 1.28
CA ARG A 46 10.98 -5.86 0.26
C ARG A 46 10.32 -6.03 -1.10
N ALA A 47 9.06 -6.46 -1.13
CA ALA A 47 8.33 -6.81 -2.34
C ALA A 47 7.76 -5.58 -3.08
N VAL A 48 7.23 -4.59 -2.37
CA VAL A 48 6.46 -3.49 -2.99
C VAL A 48 6.96 -2.11 -2.56
N PHE A 49 7.04 -1.82 -1.25
CA PHE A 49 7.26 -0.45 -0.79
C PHE A 49 8.66 0.07 -1.12
N THR A 50 9.69 -0.73 -0.85
CA THR A 50 11.07 -0.37 -1.18
C THR A 50 11.33 -0.37 -2.69
N PRO A 51 10.85 -1.35 -3.49
CA PRO A 51 10.95 -1.29 -4.94
C PRO A 51 10.30 -0.05 -5.56
N PHE A 52 9.10 0.33 -5.13
CA PHE A 52 8.46 1.58 -5.55
C PHE A 52 9.34 2.80 -5.23
N ALA A 53 9.78 2.92 -3.97
CA ALA A 53 10.61 4.03 -3.52
C ALA A 53 11.93 4.14 -4.30
N LYS A 54 12.61 3.01 -4.53
CA LYS A 54 13.85 2.95 -5.30
C LYS A 54 13.62 3.32 -6.75
N LYS A 55 12.59 2.77 -7.39
CA LYS A 55 12.31 3.07 -8.79
C LYS A 55 11.95 4.54 -8.99
N LEU A 56 11.17 5.12 -8.07
CA LEU A 56 10.82 6.54 -8.12
C LEU A 56 12.05 7.44 -7.99
N ALA A 57 12.96 7.13 -7.06
CA ALA A 57 14.21 7.87 -6.89
C ALA A 57 15.11 7.74 -8.14
N GLU A 58 15.21 6.53 -8.72
CA GLU A 58 15.99 6.27 -9.93
C GLU A 58 15.48 7.09 -11.13
N VAL A 59 14.19 6.97 -11.46
CA VAL A 59 13.63 7.60 -12.67
C VAL A 59 13.52 9.13 -12.54
N SER A 60 13.45 9.65 -11.30
CA SER A 60 13.43 11.08 -11.02
C SER A 60 14.82 11.70 -10.83
N GLY A 61 15.89 10.89 -10.85
CA GLY A 61 17.25 11.36 -10.53
C GLY A 61 17.36 11.92 -9.09
N GLY A 62 16.61 11.33 -8.15
CA GLY A 62 16.57 11.74 -6.74
C GLY A 62 15.66 12.93 -6.43
N LYS A 63 14.95 13.49 -7.41
CA LYS A 63 14.04 14.63 -7.21
C LYS A 63 12.75 14.25 -6.46
N LEU A 64 12.34 12.99 -6.54
CA LEU A 64 11.27 12.44 -5.72
C LEU A 64 11.82 11.27 -4.92
N THR A 65 11.61 11.32 -3.61
CA THR A 65 12.00 10.26 -2.69
C THR A 65 10.79 9.81 -1.87
N VAL A 66 10.89 8.67 -1.20
CA VAL A 66 9.81 8.14 -0.36
C VAL A 66 10.35 7.88 1.03
N LYS A 67 9.71 8.49 2.03
CA LYS A 67 9.95 8.21 3.44
C LYS A 67 8.89 7.25 3.96
N GLN A 68 9.33 6.09 4.41
CA GLN A 68 8.46 5.04 4.94
C GLN A 68 8.15 5.27 6.43
N TYR A 69 6.87 5.15 6.79
CA TYR A 69 6.35 5.25 8.15
C TYR A 69 5.72 3.90 8.57
N PRO A 70 6.56 2.90 8.95
CA PRO A 70 6.10 1.58 9.35
C PRO A 70 5.32 1.57 10.67
N GLY A 71 4.70 0.43 10.97
CA GLY A 71 4.16 0.10 12.28
C GLY A 71 2.99 0.97 12.72
N GLY A 72 2.38 1.69 11.78
CA GLY A 72 1.28 2.60 12.06
C GLY A 72 1.69 3.94 12.65
N ALA A 73 2.93 4.38 12.42
CA ALA A 73 3.44 5.65 12.92
C ALA A 73 2.57 6.87 12.54
N LEU A 74 1.94 6.85 11.36
CA LEU A 74 0.96 7.88 10.96
C LEU A 74 -0.49 7.46 11.27
N ASN A 75 -0.78 6.16 11.21
CA ASN A 75 -2.06 5.60 11.68
C ASN A 75 -1.95 4.08 11.86
N SER A 76 -2.32 3.60 13.05
CA SER A 76 -2.22 2.17 13.41
C SER A 76 -3.47 1.35 13.09
N ALA A 77 -4.56 1.96 12.63
CA ALA A 77 -5.82 1.27 12.34
C ALA A 77 -5.89 0.86 10.86
N PRO A 78 -5.79 -0.44 10.52
CA PRO A 78 -5.82 -0.88 9.12
C PRO A 78 -7.07 -0.42 8.32
N PRO A 79 -8.30 -0.42 8.89
CA PRO A 79 -9.48 0.06 8.17
C PRO A 79 -9.49 1.58 7.89
N LYS A 80 -8.58 2.37 8.50
CA LYS A 80 -8.54 3.83 8.34
C LYS A 80 -7.54 4.29 7.28
N GLN A 81 -6.71 3.40 6.73
CA GLN A 81 -5.64 3.76 5.78
C GLN A 81 -6.17 4.56 4.57
N TYR A 82 -7.26 4.12 3.94
CA TYR A 82 -7.86 4.87 2.84
C TYR A 82 -8.34 6.27 3.26
N SER A 83 -8.95 6.40 4.44
CA SER A 83 -9.44 7.69 4.93
C SER A 83 -8.31 8.67 5.28
N ILE A 84 -7.18 8.20 5.81
CA ILE A 84 -6.04 9.07 6.12
C ILE A 84 -5.33 9.55 4.85
N LEU A 85 -5.28 8.69 3.82
CA LEU A 85 -4.79 9.04 2.49
C LEU A 85 -5.61 10.18 1.92
N LEU A 86 -6.94 10.04 1.88
CA LEU A 86 -7.85 11.07 1.34
C LEU A 86 -7.74 12.40 2.08
N LYS A 87 -7.43 12.38 3.38
CA LYS A 87 -7.23 13.57 4.22
C LYS A 87 -5.83 14.19 4.08
N GLY A 88 -4.92 13.58 3.33
CA GLY A 88 -3.55 14.07 3.15
C GLY A 88 -2.66 13.91 4.37
N VAL A 89 -2.99 12.99 5.30
CA VAL A 89 -2.11 12.66 6.43
C VAL A 89 -0.84 11.94 5.96
N ALA A 90 -0.96 11.19 4.86
CA ALA A 90 0.15 10.61 4.13
C ALA A 90 -0.06 10.83 2.63
N ASP A 91 1.04 10.97 1.89
CA ASP A 91 1.02 11.11 0.43
C ASP A 91 0.71 9.77 -0.23
N ILE A 92 1.21 8.69 0.36
CA ILE A 92 1.05 7.30 -0.09
C ILE A 92 0.58 6.44 1.09
N ALA A 93 -0.34 5.52 0.84
CA ALA A 93 -0.81 4.58 1.85
C ALA A 93 -1.00 3.18 1.27
N PHE A 94 -0.64 2.18 2.07
CA PHE A 94 -1.01 0.79 1.85
C PHE A 94 -2.36 0.48 2.52
N ALA A 95 -3.25 -0.21 1.81
CA ALA A 95 -4.54 -0.62 2.35
C ALA A 95 -5.01 -1.98 1.83
N LEU A 96 -5.94 -2.58 2.57
CA LEU A 96 -6.72 -3.73 2.14
C LEU A 96 -8.17 -3.27 1.91
N PRO A 97 -8.66 -3.21 0.65
CA PRO A 97 -10.03 -2.84 0.33
C PRO A 97 -11.09 -3.64 1.11
N GLY A 98 -10.80 -4.91 1.45
CA GLY A 98 -11.70 -5.78 2.22
C GLY A 98 -12.08 -5.24 3.61
N TYR A 99 -11.24 -4.42 4.25
CA TYR A 99 -11.59 -3.80 5.55
C TYR A 99 -12.69 -2.75 5.44
N THR A 100 -12.87 -2.18 4.25
CA THR A 100 -13.89 -1.16 3.95
C THR A 100 -14.68 -1.57 2.71
N GLY A 101 -15.00 -2.86 2.59
CA GLY A 101 -15.35 -3.42 1.29
C GLY A 101 -16.64 -2.91 0.64
N LYS A 102 -17.51 -2.20 1.37
CA LYS A 102 -18.64 -1.46 0.77
C LYS A 102 -18.19 -0.36 -0.22
N LEU A 103 -16.96 0.15 -0.07
CA LEU A 103 -16.41 1.17 -0.96
C LEU A 103 -15.83 0.57 -2.25
N PHE A 104 -15.54 -0.74 -2.25
CA PHE A 104 -14.76 -1.40 -3.30
C PHE A 104 -15.39 -2.73 -3.75
N PRO A 105 -16.68 -2.75 -4.14
CA PRO A 105 -17.34 -3.99 -4.55
C PRO A 105 -16.65 -4.73 -5.71
N ALA A 106 -16.21 -4.04 -6.76
CA ALA A 106 -15.51 -4.63 -7.90
C ALA A 106 -14.13 -5.16 -7.49
N THR A 107 -13.36 -4.37 -6.74
CA THR A 107 -12.03 -4.79 -6.27
C THR A 107 -12.10 -6.04 -5.36
N ASN A 108 -13.15 -6.15 -4.53
CA ASN A 108 -13.31 -7.28 -3.63
C ASN A 108 -13.86 -8.55 -4.29
N THR A 109 -14.21 -8.53 -5.57
CA THR A 109 -14.59 -9.77 -6.28
C THR A 109 -13.48 -10.83 -6.25
N VAL A 110 -12.22 -10.40 -6.15
CA VAL A 110 -11.07 -11.29 -6.01
C VAL A 110 -11.12 -12.17 -4.76
N THR A 111 -11.90 -11.79 -3.73
CA THR A 111 -12.02 -12.58 -2.49
C THR A 111 -13.02 -13.74 -2.60
N ILE A 112 -13.73 -13.85 -3.72
CA ILE A 112 -14.68 -14.94 -3.96
C ILE A 112 -13.89 -16.20 -4.40
N PRO A 113 -14.01 -17.33 -3.67
CA PRO A 113 -13.36 -18.58 -4.06
C PRO A 113 -13.74 -19.00 -5.49
N GLY A 114 -12.74 -19.40 -6.27
CA GLY A 114 -12.92 -19.87 -7.66
C GLY A 114 -12.88 -18.78 -8.74
N VAL A 115 -12.73 -17.49 -8.39
CA VAL A 115 -12.58 -16.40 -9.38
C VAL A 115 -11.22 -16.45 -10.11
N CYS A 116 -10.17 -16.89 -9.43
CA CYS A 116 -8.81 -17.00 -9.95
C CYS A 116 -8.02 -18.06 -9.15
N GLY A 117 -6.95 -18.59 -9.75
CA GLY A 117 -6.27 -19.79 -9.23
C GLY A 117 -5.26 -19.55 -8.10
N ASP A 118 -4.45 -18.51 -8.25
CA ASP A 118 -3.38 -18.14 -7.30
C ASP A 118 -3.18 -16.61 -7.27
N ALA A 119 -2.34 -16.12 -6.35
CA ALA A 119 -2.08 -14.69 -6.18
C ALA A 119 -1.65 -13.98 -7.47
N LEU A 120 -0.86 -14.65 -8.32
CA LEU A 120 -0.34 -14.08 -9.56
C LEU A 120 -1.41 -14.01 -10.64
N ASP A 121 -2.20 -15.09 -10.81
CA ASP A 121 -3.34 -15.11 -11.72
C ASP A 121 -4.41 -14.11 -11.30
N CYS A 122 -4.74 -14.07 -10.00
CA CYS A 122 -5.64 -13.08 -9.42
C CYS A 122 -5.15 -11.65 -9.67
N THR A 123 -3.86 -11.37 -9.46
CA THR A 123 -3.28 -10.06 -9.76
C THR A 123 -3.42 -9.73 -11.25
N LYS A 124 -3.12 -10.67 -12.16
CA LYS A 124 -3.31 -10.46 -13.61
C LYS A 124 -4.78 -10.20 -13.96
N ALA A 125 -5.72 -10.89 -13.32
CA ALA A 125 -7.16 -10.70 -13.51
C ALA A 125 -7.62 -9.31 -13.05
N MET A 126 -7.18 -8.87 -11.86
CA MET A 126 -7.42 -7.50 -11.38
C MET A 126 -6.86 -6.47 -12.37
N TRP A 127 -5.67 -6.71 -12.92
CA TRP A 127 -5.08 -5.83 -13.94
C TRP A 127 -5.87 -5.76 -15.26
N ARG A 128 -6.56 -6.83 -15.66
CA ARG A 128 -7.50 -6.79 -16.80
C ARG A 128 -8.77 -6.00 -16.48
N ALA A 129 -9.18 -5.97 -15.21
CA ALA A 129 -10.36 -5.27 -14.72
C ALA A 129 -10.07 -3.85 -14.20
N MET A 130 -8.86 -3.30 -14.40
CA MET A 130 -8.49 -1.96 -13.91
C MET A 130 -9.47 -0.84 -14.28
N PRO A 131 -10.06 -0.80 -15.50
CA PRO A 131 -11.05 0.23 -15.82
C PRO A 131 -12.26 0.24 -14.89
N GLU A 132 -12.64 -0.90 -14.29
CA GLU A 132 -13.71 -0.98 -13.30
C GLU A 132 -13.20 -0.72 -11.88
N ILE A 133 -12.01 -1.26 -11.54
CA ILE A 133 -11.39 -1.06 -10.22
C ILE A 133 -11.10 0.42 -9.97
N GLU A 134 -10.53 1.14 -10.93
CA GLU A 134 -10.15 2.55 -10.77
C GLU A 134 -11.33 3.47 -10.47
N LYS A 135 -12.53 3.15 -10.96
CA LYS A 135 -13.76 3.93 -10.71
C LYS A 135 -14.12 3.99 -9.23
N GLU A 136 -13.66 3.03 -8.42
CA GLU A 136 -13.96 2.95 -6.98
C GLU A 136 -13.05 3.84 -6.12
N PHE A 137 -11.91 4.30 -6.68
CA PHE A 137 -10.88 5.00 -5.92
C PHE A 137 -10.90 6.50 -6.21
N ARG A 138 -10.93 7.30 -5.14
CA ARG A 138 -10.66 8.75 -5.17
C ARG A 138 -9.18 9.04 -4.90
N ALA A 139 -8.32 8.17 -5.41
CA ALA A 139 -6.88 8.13 -5.19
C ALA A 139 -6.19 7.59 -6.44
N LYS A 140 -4.94 7.96 -6.65
CA LYS A 140 -4.11 7.38 -7.72
C LYS A 140 -3.66 5.99 -7.27
N LEU A 141 -4.08 4.95 -7.97
CA LEU A 141 -3.58 3.60 -7.73
C LEU A 141 -2.13 3.49 -8.23
N LEU A 142 -1.23 3.06 -7.34
CA LEU A 142 0.17 2.79 -7.67
C LEU A 142 0.40 1.28 -7.88
N ALA A 143 -0.27 0.44 -7.11
CA ALA A 143 -0.26 -1.01 -7.31
C ALA A 143 -1.56 -1.62 -6.79
N VAL A 144 -2.00 -2.68 -7.44
CA VAL A 144 -3.17 -3.47 -7.09
C VAL A 144 -2.82 -4.95 -7.29
N TRP A 145 -2.92 -5.75 -6.24
CA TRP A 145 -2.57 -7.16 -6.29
C TRP A 145 -3.43 -7.99 -5.35
N ALA A 146 -3.46 -9.29 -5.56
CA ALA A 146 -4.03 -10.25 -4.62
C ALA A 146 -2.91 -10.88 -3.81
N ASN A 147 -3.16 -11.18 -2.53
CA ASN A 147 -2.28 -12.04 -1.76
C ASN A 147 -2.62 -13.53 -1.97
N ASP A 148 -1.79 -14.40 -1.40
CA ASP A 148 -1.96 -15.84 -1.47
C ASP A 148 -3.18 -16.35 -0.68
N VAL A 149 -3.61 -17.57 -1.01
CA VAL A 149 -4.71 -18.25 -0.33
C VAL A 149 -4.43 -18.39 1.17
N PRO A 150 -5.47 -18.32 2.02
CA PRO A 150 -5.27 -18.29 3.46
C PRO A 150 -4.76 -19.63 4.01
N VAL A 151 -3.92 -19.54 5.03
CA VAL A 151 -3.66 -20.60 5.99
C VAL A 151 -4.63 -20.45 7.14
N LEU A 152 -5.22 -21.56 7.59
CA LEU A 152 -6.03 -21.58 8.80
C LEU A 152 -5.17 -21.91 10.01
N LEU A 153 -4.93 -20.90 10.85
CA LEU A 153 -4.28 -21.05 12.15
C LEU A 153 -5.31 -21.35 13.23
N THR A 154 -5.01 -22.29 14.12
CA THR A 154 -5.89 -22.60 15.27
C THR A 154 -5.09 -22.81 16.54
N LYS A 155 -5.70 -22.53 17.70
CA LYS A 155 -5.04 -22.63 19.01
C LYS A 155 -5.14 -24.02 19.64
N LYS A 156 -6.29 -24.69 19.54
CA LYS A 156 -6.60 -25.89 20.33
C LYS A 156 -6.70 -27.19 19.52
N LYS A 157 -7.20 -27.11 18.28
CA LYS A 157 -7.59 -28.27 17.49
C LYS A 157 -7.03 -28.18 16.07
N ALA A 158 -6.36 -29.22 15.60
CA ALA A 158 -6.00 -29.36 14.19
C ALA A 158 -7.27 -29.55 13.34
N VAL A 159 -7.39 -28.81 12.24
CA VAL A 159 -8.51 -28.91 11.30
C VAL A 159 -8.03 -29.76 10.13
N ARG A 160 -8.63 -30.93 9.92
CA ARG A 160 -8.29 -31.84 8.80
C ARG A 160 -9.43 -32.05 7.83
N SER A 161 -10.64 -31.66 8.24
CA SER A 161 -11.87 -31.78 7.47
C SER A 161 -12.80 -30.61 7.75
N LEU A 162 -13.81 -30.39 6.90
CA LEU A 162 -14.83 -29.38 7.15
C LEU A 162 -15.63 -29.66 8.44
N ALA A 163 -15.81 -30.92 8.81
CA ALA A 163 -16.45 -31.29 10.07
C ALA A 163 -15.70 -30.73 11.30
N ASP A 164 -14.39 -30.51 11.18
CA ASP A 164 -13.59 -29.95 12.28
C ASP A 164 -13.84 -28.46 12.51
N LEU A 165 -14.34 -27.74 11.50
CA LEU A 165 -14.69 -26.32 11.58
C LEU A 165 -16.02 -26.09 12.30
N LYS A 166 -16.87 -27.11 12.41
CA LYS A 166 -18.23 -26.96 12.94
C LYS A 166 -18.20 -26.38 14.36
N GLY A 167 -18.87 -25.24 14.53
CA GLY A 167 -18.97 -24.55 15.81
C GLY A 167 -17.71 -23.78 16.23
N MET A 168 -16.65 -23.76 15.42
CA MET A 168 -15.51 -22.86 15.65
C MET A 168 -15.90 -21.42 15.35
N LYS A 169 -15.26 -20.47 16.04
CA LYS A 169 -15.29 -19.06 15.68
C LYS A 169 -14.00 -18.65 14.97
N VAL A 170 -14.09 -18.47 13.65
CA VAL A 170 -12.93 -18.18 12.81
C VAL A 170 -12.91 -16.70 12.42
N ARG A 171 -11.76 -16.06 12.63
CA ARG A 171 -11.55 -14.72 12.08
C ARG A 171 -11.32 -14.79 10.57
N VAL A 172 -11.96 -13.88 9.86
CA VAL A 172 -11.73 -13.59 8.43
C VAL A 172 -11.31 -12.14 8.21
N THR A 173 -10.79 -11.82 7.02
CA THR A 173 -10.28 -10.47 6.72
C THR A 173 -11.40 -9.47 6.50
N SER A 174 -12.33 -9.78 5.60
CA SER A 174 -13.41 -8.89 5.20
C SER A 174 -14.78 -9.38 5.69
N LYS A 175 -15.79 -8.51 5.61
CA LYS A 175 -17.17 -8.93 5.93
C LYS A 175 -17.74 -9.88 4.87
N GLN A 176 -17.26 -9.81 3.65
CA GLN A 176 -17.67 -10.65 2.53
C GLN A 176 -17.26 -12.11 2.76
N ASP A 177 -16.12 -12.34 3.41
CA ASP A 177 -15.60 -13.67 3.72
C ASP A 177 -16.41 -14.41 4.79
N VAL A 178 -17.30 -13.70 5.53
CA VAL A 178 -18.11 -14.28 6.60
C VAL A 178 -19.04 -15.35 6.06
N ALA A 179 -19.81 -15.03 5.00
CA ALA A 179 -20.76 -15.97 4.42
C ALA A 179 -20.07 -17.23 3.87
N PHE A 180 -18.86 -17.06 3.32
CA PHE A 180 -18.05 -18.19 2.87
C PHE A 180 -17.66 -19.10 4.03
N MET A 181 -17.12 -18.54 5.13
CA MET A 181 -16.71 -19.34 6.28
C MET A 181 -17.92 -19.99 7.00
N GLU A 182 -19.07 -19.32 7.01
CA GLU A 182 -20.33 -19.86 7.52
C GLU A 182 -20.85 -21.03 6.68
N ALA A 183 -20.71 -20.96 5.35
CA ALA A 183 -21.02 -22.07 4.46
C ALA A 183 -20.12 -23.30 4.71
N LEU A 184 -18.92 -23.10 5.25
CA LEU A 184 -18.01 -24.18 5.67
C LEU A 184 -18.32 -24.73 7.09
N GLY A 185 -19.33 -24.18 7.79
CA GLY A 185 -19.83 -24.66 9.07
C GLY A 185 -19.25 -23.97 10.31
N ALA A 186 -18.35 -23.00 10.16
CA ALA A 186 -17.84 -22.20 11.27
C ALA A 186 -18.62 -20.89 11.43
N SER A 187 -18.72 -20.35 12.64
CA SER A 187 -19.08 -18.94 12.82
C SER A 187 -17.90 -18.05 12.44
N ALA A 188 -18.16 -16.87 11.88
CA ALA A 188 -17.09 -16.00 11.43
C ALA A 188 -17.19 -14.56 11.95
N VAL A 189 -16.03 -13.92 12.10
CA VAL A 189 -15.96 -12.50 12.48
C VAL A 189 -14.86 -11.78 11.68
N SER A 190 -15.22 -10.65 11.08
CA SER A 190 -14.24 -9.77 10.42
C SER A 190 -13.52 -8.92 11.47
N GLN A 191 -12.20 -9.02 11.53
CA GLN A 191 -11.36 -8.21 12.42
C GLN A 191 -10.04 -7.81 11.74
N PRO A 192 -9.50 -6.61 12.03
CA PRO A 192 -8.20 -6.20 11.51
C PRO A 192 -7.07 -7.07 12.08
N VAL A 193 -6.00 -7.23 11.30
CA VAL A 193 -4.87 -8.09 11.65
C VAL A 193 -4.19 -7.72 12.98
N THR A 194 -4.27 -6.46 13.38
CA THR A 194 -3.60 -5.90 14.57
C THR A 194 -4.15 -6.43 15.90
N VAL A 195 -5.35 -7.01 15.94
CA VAL A 195 -5.96 -7.55 17.18
C VAL A 195 -5.89 -9.07 17.29
N LEU A 196 -5.39 -9.76 16.26
CA LEU A 196 -5.57 -11.21 16.12
C LEU A 196 -4.75 -12.03 17.10
N ASN A 197 -3.49 -11.64 17.35
CA ASN A 197 -2.64 -12.34 18.32
C ASN A 197 -3.36 -12.41 19.68
N ARG A 198 -3.75 -11.25 20.23
CA ARG A 198 -4.48 -11.16 21.50
C ARG A 198 -5.81 -11.93 21.45
N ASN A 199 -6.61 -11.77 20.40
CA ASN A 199 -7.93 -12.40 20.35
C ASN A 199 -7.84 -13.93 20.28
N LEU A 200 -6.84 -14.48 19.59
CA LEU A 200 -6.57 -15.92 19.59
C LEU A 200 -5.98 -16.37 20.94
N ALA A 201 -5.04 -15.60 21.49
CA ALA A 201 -4.43 -15.88 22.80
C ALA A 201 -5.49 -15.93 23.91
N ASN A 202 -6.46 -15.02 23.90
CA ASN A 202 -7.54 -14.96 24.89
C ASN A 202 -8.72 -15.89 24.58
N GLY A 203 -8.72 -16.58 23.43
CA GLY A 203 -9.81 -17.48 23.03
C GLY A 203 -11.11 -16.77 22.63
N THR A 204 -11.06 -15.49 22.28
CA THR A 204 -12.21 -14.76 21.70
C THR A 204 -12.56 -15.26 20.29
N ILE A 205 -11.57 -15.85 19.61
CA ILE A 205 -11.67 -16.59 18.36
C ILE A 205 -10.89 -17.91 18.51
N ASP A 206 -11.32 -18.96 17.82
CA ASP A 206 -10.70 -20.29 17.83
C ASP A 206 -9.69 -20.48 16.70
N GLY A 207 -9.88 -19.74 15.61
CA GLY A 207 -9.00 -19.78 14.45
C GLY A 207 -8.91 -18.47 13.70
N ILE A 208 -7.89 -18.38 12.84
CA ILE A 208 -7.61 -17.24 11.97
C ILE A 208 -7.38 -17.79 10.56
N ALA A 209 -8.22 -17.39 9.61
CA ALA A 209 -7.90 -17.52 8.19
C ALA A 209 -7.10 -16.27 7.77
N ILE A 210 -5.87 -16.46 7.30
CA ILE A 210 -4.98 -15.35 6.95
C ILE A 210 -3.91 -15.78 5.94
N ASP A 211 -3.42 -14.83 5.16
CA ASP A 211 -2.28 -15.06 4.28
C ASP A 211 -0.99 -15.38 5.06
N PRO A 212 -0.09 -16.20 4.48
CA PRO A 212 1.17 -16.57 5.12
C PRO A 212 2.06 -15.39 5.51
N SER A 213 2.01 -14.27 4.75
CA SER A 213 2.93 -13.14 4.94
C SER A 213 2.73 -12.44 6.29
N ALA A 214 1.50 -12.48 6.82
CA ALA A 214 1.14 -11.86 8.09
C ALA A 214 1.55 -12.70 9.32
N ILE A 215 1.73 -14.02 9.18
CA ILE A 215 1.90 -14.94 10.32
C ILE A 215 3.10 -14.53 11.20
N ARG A 216 4.28 -14.35 10.59
CA ARG A 216 5.48 -13.92 11.32
C ARG A 216 5.40 -12.45 11.72
N SER A 217 4.90 -11.59 10.83
CA SER A 217 4.90 -10.13 11.07
C SER A 217 4.01 -9.72 12.24
N PHE A 218 2.92 -10.45 12.49
CA PHE A 218 2.00 -10.19 13.61
C PHE A 218 2.13 -11.22 14.73
N LYS A 219 3.21 -12.02 14.70
CA LYS A 219 3.53 -13.04 15.72
C LYS A 219 2.38 -13.99 15.98
N LEU A 220 1.61 -14.34 14.95
CA LEU A 220 0.42 -15.20 15.11
C LEU A 220 0.79 -16.65 15.46
N TRP A 221 2.05 -17.02 15.23
CA TRP A 221 2.62 -18.30 15.63
C TRP A 221 2.78 -18.46 17.15
N GLU A 222 2.78 -17.38 17.94
CA GLU A 222 2.89 -17.46 19.41
C GLU A 222 1.64 -18.10 20.03
N PRO A 223 0.40 -17.66 19.73
CA PRO A 223 -0.81 -18.28 20.24
C PRO A 223 -1.34 -19.47 19.42
N ALA A 224 -0.93 -19.61 18.15
CA ALA A 224 -1.39 -20.70 17.28
C ALA A 224 -0.57 -21.98 17.52
N LYS A 225 -1.24 -23.13 17.62
CA LYS A 225 -0.59 -24.45 17.76
C LYS A 225 -0.64 -25.28 16.48
N TYR A 226 -1.59 -24.99 15.59
CA TYR A 226 -1.77 -25.73 14.36
C TYR A 226 -1.93 -24.76 13.18
N ALA A 227 -1.44 -25.18 12.03
CA ALA A 227 -1.63 -24.52 10.75
C ALA A 227 -2.17 -25.53 9.74
N THR A 228 -3.29 -25.20 9.10
CA THR A 228 -3.88 -25.99 8.02
C THR A 228 -3.65 -25.26 6.71
N VAL A 229 -2.95 -25.88 5.79
CA VAL A 229 -2.64 -25.37 4.45
C VAL A 229 -3.61 -25.97 3.41
N GLY A 230 -3.70 -25.35 2.23
CA GLY A 230 -4.65 -25.80 1.19
C GLY A 230 -6.11 -25.51 1.54
N PHE A 231 -6.37 -24.48 2.35
CA PHE A 231 -7.72 -24.06 2.70
C PHE A 231 -8.44 -23.53 1.45
N PRO A 232 -9.71 -23.88 1.19
CA PRO A 232 -10.40 -23.56 -0.07
C PRO A 232 -10.86 -22.10 -0.19
N GLY A 233 -10.17 -21.17 0.48
CA GLY A 233 -10.47 -19.74 0.43
C GLY A 233 -9.78 -19.03 -0.73
N SER A 234 -10.14 -17.77 -0.95
CA SER A 234 -9.42 -16.89 -1.87
C SER A 234 -8.53 -15.90 -1.11
N GLY A 235 -7.59 -15.32 -1.84
CA GLY A 235 -6.83 -14.17 -1.37
C GLY A 235 -7.69 -12.92 -1.17
N SER A 236 -7.06 -11.87 -0.66
CA SER A 236 -7.59 -10.52 -0.48
C SER A 236 -6.91 -9.55 -1.43
N ALA A 237 -7.65 -8.55 -1.89
CA ALA A 237 -7.08 -7.42 -2.61
C ALA A 237 -6.21 -6.56 -1.67
N PHE A 238 -5.04 -6.18 -2.16
CA PHE A 238 -4.07 -5.29 -1.53
C PHE A 238 -3.81 -4.14 -2.50
N VAL A 239 -3.69 -2.91 -1.97
CA VAL A 239 -3.44 -1.72 -2.80
C VAL A 239 -2.38 -0.82 -2.20
N LEU A 240 -1.55 -0.24 -3.07
CA LEU A 240 -0.71 0.91 -2.78
C LEU A 240 -1.29 2.10 -3.53
N MET A 241 -1.56 3.18 -2.82
CA MET A 241 -2.30 4.32 -3.35
C MET A 241 -1.59 5.62 -3.01
N MET A 242 -1.70 6.61 -3.90
CA MET A 242 -1.25 7.97 -3.68
C MET A 242 -2.44 8.92 -3.58
N ASN A 243 -2.33 9.93 -2.70
CA ASN A 243 -3.35 10.97 -2.55
C ASN A 243 -3.57 11.67 -3.91
N GLN A 244 -4.82 11.72 -4.37
CA GLN A 244 -5.16 12.29 -5.67
C GLN A 244 -4.82 13.77 -5.78
N GLY A 245 -4.99 14.54 -4.69
CA GLY A 245 -4.67 15.96 -4.65
C GLY A 245 -3.17 16.23 -4.78
N VAL A 246 -2.33 15.41 -4.13
CA VAL A 246 -0.87 15.47 -4.27
C VAL A 246 -0.48 15.13 -5.70
N TYR A 247 -1.00 14.02 -6.24
CA TYR A 247 -0.74 13.63 -7.63
C TYR A 247 -1.19 14.71 -8.62
N ASN A 248 -2.35 15.32 -8.42
CA ASN A 248 -2.88 16.34 -9.35
C ASN A 248 -2.01 17.60 -9.41
N LYS A 249 -1.39 18.00 -8.28
CA LYS A 249 -0.49 19.15 -8.17
C LYS A 249 0.89 18.92 -8.80
N MET A 250 1.26 17.66 -9.05
CA MET A 250 2.51 17.34 -9.72
C MET A 250 2.53 17.85 -11.17
N SER A 251 3.71 18.29 -11.60
CA SER A 251 4.03 18.56 -12.99
C SER A 251 3.84 17.30 -13.85
N ARG A 252 3.74 17.49 -15.16
CA ARG A 252 3.66 16.36 -16.12
C ARG A 252 4.85 15.41 -15.96
N GLN A 253 6.04 15.95 -15.69
CA GLN A 253 7.27 15.17 -15.53
C GLN A 253 7.24 14.33 -14.25
N GLU A 254 6.80 14.90 -13.13
CA GLU A 254 6.66 14.17 -11.86
C GLU A 254 5.61 13.06 -11.95
N LYS A 255 4.48 13.32 -12.61
CA LYS A 255 3.46 12.29 -12.88
C LYS A 255 4.05 11.14 -13.68
N ALA A 256 4.83 11.43 -14.73
CA ALA A 256 5.48 10.40 -15.54
C ALA A 256 6.46 9.55 -14.72
N TRP A 257 7.20 10.13 -13.78
CA TRP A 257 8.06 9.38 -12.86
C TRP A 257 7.27 8.46 -11.92
N VAL A 258 6.18 8.95 -11.35
CA VAL A 258 5.27 8.15 -10.51
C VAL A 258 4.66 7.00 -11.31
N ASP A 259 4.18 7.27 -12.54
CA ASP A 259 3.59 6.27 -13.43
C ASP A 259 4.62 5.19 -13.82
N GLN A 260 5.87 5.58 -14.11
CA GLN A 260 6.94 4.62 -14.43
C GLN A 260 7.36 3.78 -13.21
N ALA A 261 7.30 4.34 -12.01
CA ALA A 261 7.59 3.63 -10.76
C ALA A 261 6.44 2.77 -10.26
N SER A 262 5.28 2.79 -10.92
CA SER A 262 4.06 2.12 -10.48
C SER A 262 3.49 1.19 -11.55
N GLY A 263 2.37 0.56 -11.25
CA GLY A 263 1.60 -0.22 -12.20
C GLY A 263 1.78 -1.73 -12.08
N LYS A 264 1.57 -2.42 -13.20
CA LYS A 264 1.48 -3.89 -13.25
C LYS A 264 2.77 -4.56 -12.80
N TRP A 265 3.93 -4.05 -13.20
CA TRP A 265 5.22 -4.65 -12.83
C TRP A 265 5.40 -4.69 -11.30
N LEU A 266 5.02 -3.61 -10.61
CA LEU A 266 5.11 -3.49 -9.17
C LEU A 266 4.08 -4.39 -8.48
N SER A 267 2.88 -4.46 -9.05
CA SER A 267 1.80 -5.31 -8.53
C SER A 267 2.15 -6.80 -8.59
N LEU A 268 2.82 -7.25 -9.66
CA LEU A 268 3.26 -8.64 -9.80
C LEU A 268 4.38 -9.04 -8.81
N GLN A 269 5.00 -8.07 -8.11
CA GLN A 269 5.95 -8.36 -7.03
C GLN A 269 5.25 -8.61 -5.68
N GLY A 270 4.01 -8.15 -5.53
CA GLY A 270 3.29 -8.17 -4.26
C GLY A 270 2.52 -9.45 -3.96
N GLY A 271 2.19 -10.22 -5.00
CA GLY A 271 1.50 -11.51 -4.92
C GLY A 271 2.38 -12.64 -4.40
#